data_AF-A0A927URI8-F1
#
_entry.id   AF-A0A927URI8-F1
#
_cell.length_a   1.000
_cell.length_b   1.000
_cell.length_c   1.000
_cell.angle_alpha   90.00
_cell.angle_beta   90.00
_cell.angle_gamma   90.00
#
_symmetry.space_group_name_H-M   'P 1'
#
loop_
_entity.id
_entity.type
_entity.pdbx_description
1 polymer ?
#
loop_
_entity_poly.entity_id
_entity_poly.type
_entity_poly.pdbx_seq_one_letter_code
_entity_poly.pdbx_strand_id
1 'polypeptide(L)'
;MKINVDEVLAQLKQENAQLTDAMENVSLVTNSYNDFIGSSQLQAEVYDRFSEFFGIVSKPLVQGILCMLESKLEGNEKYGTAVESNLAGMGQIDDGKMREMVIKLQNQVTSLESNVVTDVLSEPYTFVVEKLLATMNEKIQKVDNFLAQSTGCYSGFELAYGLVERGMDCARNMNYNSSTGMMQDVSTVDMKWSQEITKLYNGKTSQIIKNQYGEFLEKNPYLLHKIRRIVEFERFNTKYVEDTNKFLKDLDMTDQVGIKNVVYAADPLYRNLWFEHLNEYKIIQSTDGGAYFDWTMGAIVVNVAAYRAENYHTFFHECGHAIDYYEGVDNKNDEGEEYSETYKNNNGESLDDAIKVDVEKTIGDSVDQILAESDYILSDLEKETVKDSVIKNIMSGGETDLTVIESKVANTIAQDFARDAIGRRNSLVSDVYSGATNFELVGSYSHINNQDAKGNYWYNNDGSVRRNPSIEYVAEYYGYAMTGNVGGMQSVDKYFSGSKEVMEEMLKSMANN
;
A
#
# COMPACT_ATOMS: atom_id res chain seq x y z
N MET A 1 -18.53 33.56 25.72
CA MET A 1 -18.51 32.32 24.90
C MET A 1 -19.91 31.70 24.87
N LYS A 2 -20.34 31.15 23.73
CA LYS A 2 -21.56 30.34 23.62
C LYS A 2 -21.22 29.03 22.91
N ILE A 3 -21.49 27.90 23.55
CA ILE A 3 -21.11 26.57 23.03
C ILE A 3 -22.17 25.54 23.38
N ASN A 4 -22.41 24.61 22.47
CA ASN A 4 -23.12 23.37 22.74
C ASN A 4 -22.07 22.25 22.73
N VAL A 5 -21.84 21.63 23.89
CA VAL A 5 -20.72 20.68 24.09
C VAL A 5 -20.82 19.49 23.15
N ASP A 6 -22.00 18.86 23.06
CA ASP A 6 -22.20 17.66 22.25
C ASP A 6 -22.06 17.96 20.75
N GLU A 7 -22.55 19.13 20.33
CA GLU A 7 -22.45 19.58 18.94
C GLU A 7 -21.00 19.88 18.53
N VAL A 8 -20.21 20.49 19.42
CA VAL A 8 -18.79 20.74 19.16
C VAL A 8 -18.01 19.43 19.06
N LEU A 9 -18.24 18.47 19.96
CA LEU A 9 -17.57 17.17 19.88
C LEU A 9 -17.95 16.41 18.60
N ALA A 10 -19.22 16.48 18.19
CA ALA A 10 -19.68 15.91 16.93
C ALA A 10 -19.01 16.57 15.70
N GLN A 11 -18.90 17.90 15.69
CA GLN A 11 -18.22 18.64 14.62
C GLN A 11 -16.73 18.31 14.54
N LEU A 12 -16.03 18.22 15.67
CA LEU A 12 -14.62 17.83 15.69
C LEU A 12 -14.42 16.42 15.13
N LYS A 13 -15.29 15.47 15.50
CA LYS A 13 -15.23 14.11 14.95
C LYS A 13 -15.44 14.09 13.44
N GLN A 14 -16.40 14.85 12.94
CA GLN A 14 -16.66 14.97 11.50
C GLN A 14 -15.49 15.61 10.75
N GLU A 15 -14.96 16.72 11.28
CA GLU A 15 -13.82 17.42 10.68
C GLU A 15 -12.57 16.53 10.68
N ASN A 16 -12.32 15.78 11.76
CA ASN A 16 -11.20 14.84 11.84
C ASN A 16 -11.27 13.77 10.75
N ALA A 17 -12.46 13.20 10.50
CA ALA A 17 -12.63 12.24 9.40
C ALA A 17 -12.29 12.87 8.03
N GLN A 18 -12.79 14.09 7.77
CA GLN A 18 -12.49 14.82 6.54
C GLN A 18 -11.01 15.17 6.38
N LEU A 19 -10.33 15.50 7.48
CA LEU A 19 -8.90 15.79 7.49
C LEU A 19 -8.07 14.54 7.18
N THR A 20 -8.44 13.38 7.74
CA THR A 20 -7.81 12.10 7.41
C THR A 20 -7.96 11.76 5.93
N ASP A 21 -9.17 11.89 5.37
CA ASP A 21 -9.41 11.66 3.93
C ASP A 21 -8.58 12.63 3.07
N ALA A 22 -8.48 13.91 3.48
CA ALA A 22 -7.68 14.90 2.77
C ALA A 22 -6.17 14.57 2.83
N MET A 23 -5.66 14.10 3.98
CA MET A 23 -4.26 13.69 4.14
C MET A 23 -3.90 12.53 3.21
N GLU A 24 -4.77 11.53 3.09
CA GLU A 24 -4.58 10.40 2.18
C GLU A 24 -4.49 10.86 0.72
N ASN A 25 -5.44 11.70 0.28
CA ASN A 25 -5.44 12.23 -1.09
C ASN A 25 -4.18 13.06 -1.40
N VAL A 26 -3.73 13.88 -0.47
CA VAL A 26 -2.51 14.69 -0.63
C VAL A 26 -1.25 13.81 -0.59
N SER A 27 -1.27 12.70 0.16
CA SER A 27 -0.20 11.69 0.18
C SER A 27 -0.04 11.01 -1.19
N LEU A 28 -1.15 10.70 -1.88
CA LEU A 28 -1.11 10.18 -3.25
C LEU A 28 -0.41 11.14 -4.22
N VAL A 29 -0.73 12.44 -4.14
CA VAL A 29 -0.05 13.48 -4.94
C VAL A 29 1.44 13.54 -4.63
N THR A 30 1.82 13.39 -3.36
CA THR A 30 3.23 13.36 -2.94
C THR A 30 3.98 12.20 -3.59
N ASN A 31 3.36 11.02 -3.62
CA ASN A 31 3.94 9.83 -4.23
C ASN A 31 4.10 10.00 -5.74
N SER A 32 3.08 10.49 -6.44
CA SER A 32 3.18 10.78 -7.88
C SER A 32 4.30 11.77 -8.20
N TYR A 33 4.53 12.78 -7.34
CA TYR A 33 5.68 13.67 -7.52
C TYR A 33 7.02 12.99 -7.25
N ASN A 34 7.12 12.12 -6.25
CA ASN A 34 8.36 11.37 -6.01
C ASN A 34 8.69 10.44 -7.18
N ASP A 35 7.69 9.78 -7.75
CA ASP A 35 7.85 8.89 -8.91
C ASP A 35 8.27 9.70 -10.14
N PHE A 36 7.63 10.85 -10.38
CA PHE A 36 8.01 11.75 -11.47
C PHE A 36 9.42 12.31 -11.29
N ILE A 37 9.83 12.71 -10.07
CA ILE A 37 11.15 13.29 -9.83
C ILE A 37 12.25 12.23 -9.93
N GLY A 38 11.95 11.00 -9.50
CA GLY A 38 12.90 9.88 -9.42
C GLY A 38 12.96 8.99 -10.65
N SER A 39 12.15 9.25 -11.69
CA SER A 39 12.10 8.37 -12.86
C SER A 39 13.43 8.37 -13.61
N SER A 40 14.00 7.17 -13.75
CA SER A 40 15.21 6.92 -14.52
C SER A 40 14.94 6.70 -16.02
N GLN A 41 13.67 6.50 -16.39
CA GLN A 41 13.22 6.24 -17.76
C GLN A 41 13.05 7.53 -18.58
N LEU A 42 12.82 8.66 -17.90
CA LEU A 42 12.69 9.98 -18.51
C LEU A 42 14.04 10.69 -18.42
N GLN A 43 14.70 10.89 -19.55
CA GLN A 43 16.01 11.55 -19.63
C GLN A 43 15.99 12.57 -20.77
N ALA A 44 15.70 13.83 -20.44
CA ALA A 44 15.72 14.95 -21.37
C ALA A 44 15.90 16.25 -20.58
N GLU A 45 16.57 17.25 -21.16
CA GLU A 45 16.80 18.55 -20.49
C GLU A 45 15.49 19.21 -20.01
N VAL A 46 14.40 19.06 -20.77
CA VAL A 46 13.07 19.56 -20.38
C VAL A 46 12.55 18.81 -19.16
N TYR A 47 12.70 17.49 -19.11
CA TYR A 47 12.30 16.68 -17.96
C TYR A 47 13.12 17.03 -16.72
N ASP A 48 14.44 17.15 -16.83
CA ASP A 48 15.32 17.46 -15.70
C ASP A 48 14.90 18.79 -15.02
N ARG A 49 14.53 19.80 -15.82
CA ARG A 49 14.05 21.09 -15.33
C ARG A 49 12.67 21.02 -14.68
N PHE A 50 11.75 20.21 -15.22
CA PHE A 50 10.48 19.95 -14.55
C PHE A 50 10.69 19.20 -13.24
N SER A 51 11.53 18.16 -13.24
CA SER A 51 11.89 17.40 -12.03
C SER A 51 12.48 18.33 -10.96
N GLU A 52 13.37 19.24 -11.34
CA GLU A 52 13.91 20.28 -10.45
C GLU A 52 12.80 21.20 -9.91
N PHE A 53 11.91 21.72 -10.75
CA PHE A 53 10.78 22.56 -10.32
C PHE A 53 9.86 21.82 -9.33
N PHE A 54 9.44 20.59 -9.67
CA PHE A 54 8.60 19.77 -8.79
C PHE A 54 9.32 19.46 -7.48
N GLY A 55 10.63 19.22 -7.50
CA GLY A 55 11.44 18.96 -6.31
C GLY A 55 11.60 20.18 -5.39
N ILE A 56 11.77 21.38 -5.94
CA ILE A 56 12.06 22.60 -5.18
C ILE A 56 10.80 23.37 -4.76
N VAL A 57 9.73 23.28 -5.56
CA VAL A 57 8.48 24.03 -5.34
C VAL A 57 7.33 23.10 -4.92
N SER A 58 6.92 22.19 -5.80
CA SER A 58 5.69 21.42 -5.61
C SER A 58 5.77 20.45 -4.44
N LYS A 59 6.88 19.71 -4.30
CA LYS A 59 7.08 18.74 -3.22
C LYS A 59 7.05 19.40 -1.84
N PRO A 60 7.80 20.49 -1.59
CA PRO A 60 7.68 21.24 -0.33
C PRO A 60 6.26 21.76 -0.08
N LEU A 61 5.54 22.26 -1.09
CA LEU A 61 4.15 22.70 -0.89
C LEU A 61 3.24 21.58 -0.41
N VAL A 62 3.30 20.42 -1.06
CA VAL A 62 2.48 19.26 -0.69
C VAL A 62 2.84 18.76 0.71
N GLN A 63 4.14 18.70 1.05
CA GLN A 63 4.59 18.40 2.42
C GLN A 63 4.06 19.42 3.44
N GLY A 64 3.96 20.69 3.07
CA GLY A 64 3.40 21.74 3.90
C GLY A 64 1.91 21.56 4.14
N ILE A 65 1.15 21.22 3.09
CA ILE A 65 -0.29 20.92 3.19
C ILE A 65 -0.50 19.71 4.12
N LEU A 66 0.29 18.65 3.97
CA LEU A 66 0.25 17.49 4.87
C LEU A 66 0.53 17.87 6.34
N CYS A 67 1.58 18.65 6.60
CA CYS A 67 1.89 19.18 7.93
C CYS A 67 0.77 20.05 8.49
N MET A 68 0.10 20.84 7.64
CA MET A 68 -1.02 21.69 8.02
C MET A 68 -2.24 20.85 8.43
N LEU A 69 -2.64 19.88 7.61
CA LEU A 69 -3.78 18.99 7.90
C LEU A 69 -3.55 18.19 9.17
N GLU A 70 -2.36 17.59 9.32
CA GLU A 70 -2.00 16.85 10.53
C GLU A 70 -2.00 17.75 11.77
N SER A 71 -1.45 18.97 11.68
CA SER A 71 -1.43 19.90 12.82
C SER A 71 -2.82 20.41 13.18
N LYS A 72 -3.75 20.46 12.22
CA LYS A 72 -5.16 20.75 12.46
C LYS A 72 -5.84 19.59 13.20
N LEU A 73 -5.58 18.36 12.78
CA LEU A 73 -6.06 17.15 13.45
C LEU A 73 -5.58 17.10 14.91
N GLU A 74 -4.28 17.29 15.16
CA GLU A 74 -3.71 17.38 16.52
C GLU A 74 -4.36 18.52 17.34
N GLY A 75 -4.66 19.65 16.69
CA GLY A 75 -5.34 20.77 17.33
C GLY A 75 -6.77 20.45 17.73
N ASN A 76 -7.51 19.75 16.84
CA ASN A 76 -8.86 19.27 17.10
C ASN A 76 -8.88 18.26 18.26
N GLU A 77 -7.92 17.33 18.32
CA GLU A 77 -7.78 16.37 19.43
C GLU A 77 -7.49 17.06 20.77
N LYS A 78 -6.56 18.02 20.81
CA LYS A 78 -6.23 18.80 22.01
C LYS A 78 -7.43 19.62 22.48
N TYR A 79 -8.14 20.26 21.55
CA TYR A 79 -9.32 21.06 21.85
C TYR A 79 -10.49 20.18 22.33
N GLY A 80 -10.74 19.04 21.67
CA GLY A 80 -11.72 18.04 22.10
C GLY A 80 -11.45 17.53 23.51
N THR A 81 -10.20 17.18 23.81
CA THR A 81 -9.76 16.79 25.16
C THR A 81 -10.05 17.89 26.19
N ALA A 82 -9.81 19.15 25.84
CA ALA A 82 -10.11 20.28 26.72
C ALA A 82 -11.62 20.46 26.95
N VAL A 83 -12.44 20.26 25.91
CA VAL A 83 -13.91 20.27 26.01
C VAL A 83 -14.38 19.14 26.93
N GLU A 84 -13.94 17.90 26.70
CA GLU A 84 -14.35 16.74 27.50
C GLU A 84 -13.92 16.87 28.96
N SER A 85 -12.68 17.29 29.22
CA SER A 85 -12.13 17.36 30.58
C SER A 85 -12.79 18.43 31.45
N ASN A 86 -13.29 19.52 30.85
CA ASN A 86 -13.80 20.67 31.60
C ASN A 86 -15.30 20.88 31.44
N LEU A 87 -15.87 20.60 30.27
CA LEU A 87 -17.24 20.99 29.91
C LEU A 87 -18.20 19.79 29.80
N ALA A 88 -17.73 18.55 29.94
CA ALA A 88 -18.58 17.37 29.88
C ALA A 88 -19.78 17.46 30.84
N GLY A 89 -20.98 17.13 30.34
CA GLY A 89 -22.22 17.17 31.09
C GLY A 89 -22.77 18.57 31.40
N MET A 90 -22.13 19.64 30.90
CA MET A 90 -22.65 21.02 31.05
C MET A 90 -23.71 21.40 30.01
N GLY A 91 -23.84 20.63 28.92
CA GLY A 91 -24.82 20.85 27.86
C GLY A 91 -24.57 22.17 27.11
N GLN A 92 -25.56 23.06 27.09
CA GLN A 92 -25.44 24.38 26.48
C GLN A 92 -24.85 25.39 27.48
N ILE A 93 -23.75 26.03 27.09
CA ILE A 93 -23.05 27.02 27.90
C ILE A 93 -23.22 28.39 27.26
N ASP A 94 -23.66 29.35 28.07
CA ASP A 94 -23.61 30.78 27.77
C ASP A 94 -22.89 31.46 28.94
N ASP A 95 -21.56 31.59 28.80
CA ASP A 95 -20.67 32.08 29.86
C ASP A 95 -21.11 33.46 30.38
N GLY A 96 -21.63 34.33 29.50
CA GLY A 96 -22.16 35.63 29.89
C GLY A 96 -23.37 35.51 30.82
N LYS A 97 -24.36 34.68 30.44
CA LYS A 97 -25.56 34.45 31.28
C LYS A 97 -25.21 33.76 32.60
N MET A 98 -24.24 32.86 32.60
CA MET A 98 -23.79 32.17 33.81
C MET A 98 -23.15 33.15 34.81
N ARG A 99 -22.28 34.05 34.32
CA ARG A 99 -21.67 35.10 35.15
C ARG A 99 -22.71 36.09 35.68
N GLU A 100 -23.69 36.49 34.86
CA GLU A 100 -24.82 37.30 35.32
C GLU A 100 -25.64 36.61 36.42
N MET A 101 -25.86 35.30 36.29
CA MET A 101 -26.59 34.52 37.29
C MET A 101 -25.82 34.43 38.62
N VAL A 102 -24.49 34.27 38.58
CA VAL A 102 -23.66 34.33 39.80
C VAL A 102 -23.78 35.68 40.49
N ILE A 103 -23.69 36.80 39.77
CA ILE A 103 -23.87 38.14 40.36
C ILE A 103 -25.26 38.27 41.00
N LYS A 104 -26.31 37.78 40.35
CA LYS A 104 -27.67 37.80 40.90
C LYS A 104 -27.79 36.96 42.17
N LEU A 105 -27.23 35.75 42.19
CA LEU A 105 -27.23 34.87 43.36
C LEU A 105 -26.41 35.45 44.51
N GLN A 106 -25.25 36.06 44.24
CA GLN A 106 -24.45 36.77 45.24
C GLN A 106 -25.24 37.90 45.92
N ASN A 107 -25.89 38.74 45.12
CA ASN A 107 -26.74 39.82 45.64
C ASN A 107 -27.92 39.28 46.47
N GLN A 108 -28.49 38.13 46.09
CA GLN A 108 -29.54 37.47 46.87
C GLN A 108 -29.02 36.96 48.22
N VAL A 109 -27.85 36.31 48.26
CA VAL A 109 -27.21 35.87 49.51
C VAL A 109 -26.99 37.07 50.43
N THR A 110 -26.33 38.13 49.94
CA THR A 110 -26.08 39.34 50.73
C THR A 110 -27.38 40.00 51.23
N SER A 111 -28.43 40.02 50.40
CA SER A 111 -29.72 40.56 50.84
C SER A 111 -30.36 39.71 51.93
N LEU A 112 -30.30 38.37 51.83
CA LEU A 112 -30.84 37.46 52.84
C LEU A 112 -30.08 37.55 54.16
N GLU A 113 -28.76 37.66 54.11
CA GLU A 113 -27.90 37.86 55.29
C GLU A 113 -28.17 39.21 55.98
N SER A 114 -28.45 40.27 55.21
CA SER A 114 -28.74 41.61 55.73
C SER A 114 -30.13 41.77 56.35
N ASN A 115 -31.09 40.90 55.99
CA ASN A 115 -32.47 40.94 56.48
C ASN A 115 -32.60 40.06 57.74
N VAL A 116 -32.21 40.63 58.89
CA VAL A 116 -32.21 40.01 60.24
C VAL A 116 -33.62 39.83 60.83
N VAL A 117 -34.59 39.34 60.05
CA VAL A 117 -35.87 38.85 60.60
C VAL A 117 -35.80 37.33 60.59
N THR A 118 -35.46 36.79 61.75
CA THR A 118 -35.42 35.36 62.09
C THR A 118 -36.80 34.72 61.91
N ASP A 119 -37.13 34.35 60.69
CA ASP A 119 -38.25 33.47 60.38
C ASP A 119 -37.70 32.06 60.09
N VAL A 120 -38.32 31.02 60.63
CA VAL A 120 -37.84 29.61 60.56
C VAL A 120 -37.75 29.10 59.10
N LEU A 121 -38.35 29.83 58.16
CA LEU A 121 -38.35 29.55 56.73
C LEU A 121 -37.18 30.19 55.95
N SER A 122 -36.38 31.08 56.55
CA SER A 122 -35.28 31.78 55.85
C SER A 122 -34.01 30.93 55.73
N GLU A 123 -33.66 30.15 56.76
CA GLU A 123 -32.47 29.28 56.75
C GLU A 123 -32.46 28.24 55.60
N PRO A 124 -33.55 27.48 55.35
CA PRO A 124 -33.57 26.52 54.23
C PRO A 124 -33.44 27.21 52.86
N TYR A 125 -33.98 28.42 52.73
CA TYR A 125 -33.92 29.18 51.48
C TYR A 125 -32.51 29.72 51.22
N THR A 126 -31.86 30.31 52.24
CA THR A 126 -30.47 30.75 52.17
C THR A 126 -29.55 29.59 51.77
N PHE A 127 -29.70 28.43 52.42
CA PHE A 127 -28.93 27.23 52.08
C PHE A 127 -29.06 26.79 50.61
N VAL A 128 -30.27 26.86 50.04
CA VAL A 128 -30.51 26.54 48.63
C VAL A 128 -29.81 27.54 47.71
N VAL A 129 -29.91 28.84 47.98
CA VAL A 129 -29.27 29.89 47.17
C VAL A 129 -27.75 29.79 47.24
N GLU A 130 -27.18 29.56 48.42
CA GLU A 130 -25.74 29.32 48.62
C GLU A 130 -25.25 28.09 47.85
N LYS A 131 -26.01 26.99 47.89
CA LYS A 131 -25.68 25.77 47.15
C LYS A 131 -25.73 25.98 45.63
N LEU A 132 -26.71 26.74 45.14
CA LEU A 132 -26.81 27.13 43.74
C LEU A 132 -25.64 28.03 43.33
N LEU A 133 -25.28 29.01 44.17
CA LEU A 133 -24.14 29.89 43.96
C LEU A 133 -22.83 29.10 43.88
N ALA A 134 -22.58 28.19 44.84
CA ALA A 134 -21.41 27.32 44.84
C ALA A 134 -21.35 26.47 43.56
N THR A 135 -22.47 25.88 43.16
CA THR A 135 -22.58 25.07 41.93
C THR A 135 -22.29 25.91 40.68
N MET A 136 -22.80 27.14 40.60
CA MET A 136 -22.56 28.03 39.47
C MET A 136 -21.10 28.51 39.41
N ASN A 137 -20.49 28.81 40.55
CA ASN A 137 -19.07 29.16 40.62
C ASN A 137 -18.17 28.00 40.17
N GLU A 138 -18.48 26.76 40.57
CA GLU A 138 -17.75 25.58 40.08
C GLU A 138 -17.84 25.46 38.55
N LYS A 139 -19.03 25.67 37.98
CA LYS A 139 -19.23 25.64 36.53
C LYS A 139 -18.48 26.77 35.80
N ILE A 140 -18.41 27.97 36.37
CA ILE A 140 -17.61 29.07 35.80
C ILE A 140 -16.11 28.73 35.85
N GLN A 141 -15.64 28.15 36.95
CA GLN A 141 -14.24 27.73 37.06
C GLN A 141 -13.89 26.68 35.99
N LYS A 142 -14.79 25.75 35.70
CA LYS A 142 -14.64 24.80 34.58
C LYS A 142 -14.55 25.50 33.23
N VAL A 143 -15.36 26.54 33.00
CA VAL A 143 -15.26 27.38 31.78
C VAL A 143 -13.93 28.12 31.71
N ASP A 144 -13.46 28.69 32.81
CA ASP A 144 -12.16 29.38 32.86
C ASP A 144 -10.99 28.43 32.59
N ASN A 145 -11.02 27.23 33.19
CA ASN A 145 -10.04 26.18 32.92
C ASN A 145 -10.05 25.74 31.46
N PHE A 146 -11.24 25.58 30.88
CA PHE A 146 -11.39 25.28 29.46
C PHE A 146 -10.76 26.36 28.58
N LEU A 147 -11.04 27.65 28.83
CA LEU A 147 -10.48 28.76 28.05
C LEU A 147 -8.94 28.78 28.15
N ALA A 148 -8.40 28.53 29.35
CA ALA A 148 -6.96 28.44 29.55
C ALA A 148 -6.35 27.24 28.79
N GLN A 149 -6.97 26.06 28.84
CA GLN A 149 -6.46 24.84 28.20
C GLN A 149 -6.64 24.84 26.67
N SER A 150 -7.69 25.48 26.16
CA SER A 150 -7.97 25.58 24.71
C SER A 150 -7.11 26.62 24.00
N THR A 151 -6.46 27.53 24.76
CA THR A 151 -5.58 28.55 24.20
C THR A 151 -4.36 27.89 23.54
N GLY A 152 -4.15 28.17 22.26
CA GLY A 152 -2.98 27.70 21.51
C GLY A 152 -3.08 26.26 20.97
N CYS A 153 -4.21 25.57 21.12
CA CYS A 153 -4.42 24.23 20.53
C CYS A 153 -4.11 24.19 19.03
N TYR A 154 -4.35 25.30 18.30
CA TYR A 154 -4.18 25.41 16.85
C TYR A 154 -2.90 26.13 16.41
N SER A 155 -1.99 26.47 17.33
CA SER A 155 -0.75 27.21 16.99
C SER A 155 0.12 26.50 15.95
N GLY A 156 0.17 25.16 15.98
CA GLY A 156 0.87 24.36 14.96
C GLY A 156 0.21 24.45 13.58
N PHE A 157 -1.13 24.46 13.54
CA PHE A 157 -1.89 24.66 12.31
C PHE A 157 -1.66 26.06 11.74
N GLU A 158 -1.73 27.11 12.57
CA GLU A 158 -1.50 28.50 12.14
C GLU A 158 -0.11 28.70 11.51
N LEU A 159 0.92 28.10 12.12
CA LEU A 159 2.29 28.13 11.59
C LEU A 159 2.37 27.43 10.21
N ALA A 160 1.83 26.21 10.10
CA ALA A 160 1.88 25.43 8.87
C ALA A 160 1.04 26.09 7.76
N TYR A 161 -0.13 26.62 8.08
CA TYR A 161 -0.99 27.38 7.17
C TYR A 161 -0.27 28.61 6.61
N GLY A 162 0.33 29.44 7.48
CA GLY A 162 1.07 30.64 7.05
C GLY A 162 2.33 30.31 6.23
N LEU A 163 2.89 29.12 6.36
CA LEU A 163 3.96 28.63 5.48
C LEU A 163 3.42 28.24 4.09
N VAL A 164 2.33 27.48 4.05
CA VAL A 164 1.68 27.03 2.81
C VAL A 164 1.14 28.21 2.03
N GLU A 165 0.47 29.16 2.68
CA GLU A 165 -0.07 30.37 2.05
C GLU A 165 1.05 31.17 1.37
N ARG A 166 2.16 31.45 2.08
CA ARG A 166 3.34 32.11 1.51
C ARG A 166 3.89 31.36 0.30
N GLY A 167 4.01 30.04 0.39
CA GLY A 167 4.51 29.22 -0.72
C GLY A 167 3.58 29.23 -1.94
N MET A 168 2.27 29.16 -1.71
CA MET A 168 1.26 29.23 -2.78
C MET A 168 1.28 30.58 -3.49
N ASP A 169 1.43 31.67 -2.74
CA ASP A 169 1.57 33.01 -3.33
C ASP A 169 2.87 33.15 -4.13
N CYS A 170 3.98 32.60 -3.64
CA CYS A 170 5.21 32.54 -4.42
C CYS A 170 5.04 31.73 -5.72
N ALA A 171 4.44 30.54 -5.64
CA ALA A 171 4.24 29.66 -6.79
C ALA A 171 3.29 30.26 -7.83
N ARG A 172 2.20 30.93 -7.41
CA ARG A 172 1.26 31.62 -8.31
C ARG A 172 1.92 32.73 -9.13
N ASN A 173 2.95 33.36 -8.59
CA ASN A 173 3.67 34.45 -9.23
C ASN A 173 4.84 33.97 -10.11
N MET A 174 5.08 32.66 -10.20
CA MET A 174 6.08 32.09 -11.10
C MET A 174 5.53 32.04 -12.53
N ASN A 175 6.22 32.68 -13.48
CA ASN A 175 5.76 32.75 -14.87
C ASN A 175 6.29 31.57 -15.69
N TYR A 176 5.42 30.96 -16.50
CA TYR A 176 5.85 30.06 -17.56
C TYR A 176 6.33 30.87 -18.76
N ASN A 177 7.56 30.62 -19.20
CA ASN A 177 8.12 31.18 -20.41
C ASN A 177 7.83 30.25 -21.59
N SER A 178 6.82 30.62 -22.38
CA SER A 178 6.42 29.86 -23.57
C SER A 178 7.46 29.83 -24.69
N SER A 179 8.43 30.76 -24.70
CA SER A 179 9.49 30.80 -25.73
C SER A 179 10.62 29.82 -25.47
N THR A 180 10.87 29.49 -24.19
CA THR A 180 11.85 28.48 -23.79
C THR A 180 11.20 27.15 -23.42
N GLY A 181 9.88 27.14 -23.24
CA GLY A 181 9.13 26.01 -22.73
C GLY A 181 9.35 25.76 -21.23
N MET A 182 9.80 26.77 -20.47
CA MET A 182 10.35 26.60 -19.11
C MET A 182 9.61 27.45 -18.08
N MET A 183 9.56 26.98 -16.84
CA MET A 183 9.18 27.82 -15.70
C MET A 183 10.28 28.87 -15.42
N GLN A 184 9.89 30.04 -14.91
CA GLN A 184 10.81 31.08 -14.43
C GLN A 184 11.84 30.48 -13.48
N ASP A 185 13.10 30.94 -13.60
CA ASP A 185 14.20 30.47 -12.76
C ASP A 185 13.88 30.65 -11.27
N VAL A 186 13.82 29.52 -10.55
CA VAL A 186 13.54 29.44 -9.11
C VAL A 186 14.59 30.19 -8.27
N SER A 187 15.78 30.44 -8.81
CA SER A 187 16.81 31.29 -8.17
C SER A 187 16.35 32.73 -7.92
N THR A 188 15.31 33.17 -8.64
CA THR A 188 14.75 34.53 -8.55
C THR A 188 13.60 34.67 -7.56
N VAL A 189 13.19 33.57 -6.91
CA VAL A 189 12.06 33.53 -5.96
C VAL A 189 12.57 33.35 -4.52
N ASP A 190 11.92 34.00 -3.55
CA ASP A 190 12.22 33.75 -2.13
C ASP A 190 11.73 32.35 -1.73
N MET A 191 12.67 31.40 -1.64
CA MET A 191 12.40 30.00 -1.30
C MET A 191 12.53 29.69 0.20
N LYS A 192 12.61 30.69 1.09
CA LYS A 192 12.69 30.46 2.55
C LYS A 192 11.52 29.63 3.08
N TRP A 193 10.31 29.85 2.57
CA TRP A 193 9.13 29.08 2.96
C TRP A 193 9.33 27.58 2.69
N SER A 194 9.96 27.21 1.57
CA SER A 194 10.20 25.81 1.18
C SER A 194 11.18 25.13 2.15
N GLN A 195 12.22 25.86 2.56
CA GLN A 195 13.18 25.39 3.58
C GLN A 195 12.51 25.23 4.96
N GLU A 196 11.67 26.18 5.37
CA GLU A 196 10.94 26.13 6.64
C GLU A 196 9.94 24.95 6.66
N ILE A 197 9.20 24.71 5.55
CA ILE A 197 8.32 23.56 5.43
C ILE A 197 9.10 22.26 5.48
N THR A 198 10.19 22.15 4.71
CA THR A 198 11.03 20.94 4.70
C THR A 198 11.56 20.64 6.11
N LYS A 199 11.96 21.66 6.85
CA LYS A 199 12.40 21.52 8.25
C LYS A 199 11.25 21.06 9.16
N LEU A 200 10.06 21.65 9.03
CA LEU A 200 8.88 21.26 9.81
C LEU A 200 8.52 19.79 9.55
N TYR A 201 8.43 19.40 8.27
CA TYR A 201 8.12 18.06 7.83
C TYR A 201 9.13 17.04 8.36
N ASN A 202 10.42 17.25 8.10
CA ASN A 202 11.48 16.34 8.53
C ASN A 202 11.61 16.27 10.05
N GLY A 203 11.35 17.38 10.75
CA GLY A 203 11.33 17.44 12.21
C GLY A 203 10.28 16.52 12.81
N LYS A 204 9.04 16.58 12.29
CA LYS A 204 7.95 15.68 12.71
C LYS A 204 8.27 14.22 12.40
N THR A 205 8.69 13.91 11.18
CA THR A 205 9.09 12.56 10.78
C THR A 205 10.20 12.02 11.69
N SER A 206 11.23 12.81 11.97
CA SER A 206 12.36 12.42 12.83
C SER A 206 11.92 12.18 14.29
N GLN A 207 10.96 12.95 14.80
CA GLN A 207 10.40 12.75 16.13
C GLN A 207 9.63 11.43 16.22
N ILE A 208 8.83 11.09 15.20
CA ILE A 208 8.10 9.81 15.14
C ILE A 208 9.08 8.65 15.06
N ILE A 209 10.09 8.72 14.18
CA ILE A 209 11.15 7.70 14.07
C ILE A 209 11.82 7.47 15.42
N LYS A 210 12.20 8.56 16.11
CA LYS A 210 12.85 8.47 17.43
C LYS A 210 11.93 7.80 18.46
N ASN A 211 10.65 8.16 18.48
CA ASN A 211 9.69 7.65 19.45
C ASN A 211 9.33 6.18 19.22
N GLN A 212 9.18 5.75 17.96
CA GLN A 212 8.70 4.41 17.61
C GLN A 212 9.84 3.41 17.36
N TYR A 213 10.96 3.86 16.81
CA TYR A 213 12.04 3.00 16.31
C TYR A 213 13.41 3.32 16.91
N GLY A 214 13.54 4.26 17.85
CA GLY A 214 14.82 4.75 18.37
C GLY A 214 15.76 3.63 18.85
N GLU A 215 15.29 2.80 19.78
CA GLU A 215 16.09 1.68 20.33
C GLU A 215 16.42 0.62 19.27
N PHE A 216 15.52 0.39 18.31
CA PHE A 216 15.74 -0.57 17.23
C PHE A 216 16.80 -0.07 16.25
N LEU A 217 16.80 1.24 15.95
CA LEU A 217 17.74 1.90 15.05
C LEU A 217 19.15 2.03 15.62
N GLU A 218 19.30 2.12 16.95
CA GLU A 218 20.62 2.06 17.59
C GLU A 218 21.35 0.76 17.24
N LYS A 219 20.61 -0.35 17.12
CA LYS A 219 21.15 -1.66 16.76
C LYS A 219 21.17 -1.89 15.25
N ASN A 220 20.31 -1.21 14.48
CA ASN A 220 20.12 -1.42 13.04
C ASN A 220 20.15 -0.10 12.24
N PRO A 221 21.23 0.70 12.31
CA PRO A 221 21.26 2.04 11.69
C PRO A 221 21.10 2.02 10.16
N TYR A 222 21.46 0.90 9.51
CA TYR A 222 21.31 0.71 8.06
C TYR A 222 19.84 0.70 7.60
N LEU A 223 18.88 0.47 8.51
CA LEU A 223 17.44 0.47 8.21
C LEU A 223 16.78 1.85 8.26
N LEU A 224 17.52 2.92 8.59
CA LEU A 224 16.95 4.27 8.73
C LEU A 224 16.17 4.74 7.50
N HIS A 225 16.67 4.47 6.29
CA HIS A 225 15.99 4.87 5.06
C HIS A 225 14.65 4.13 4.87
N LYS A 226 14.59 2.84 5.22
CA LYS A 226 13.35 2.04 5.17
C LYS A 226 12.35 2.53 6.20
N ILE A 227 12.80 2.74 7.44
CA ILE A 227 11.97 3.24 8.53
C ILE A 227 11.45 4.64 8.24
N ARG A 228 12.27 5.50 7.61
CA ARG A 228 11.80 6.82 7.18
C ARG A 228 10.66 6.71 6.17
N ARG A 229 10.78 5.85 5.15
CA ARG A 229 9.69 5.59 4.19
C ARG A 229 8.43 5.09 4.90
N ILE A 230 8.59 4.15 5.84
CA ILE A 230 7.48 3.62 6.65
C ILE A 230 6.76 4.73 7.39
N VAL A 231 7.49 5.54 8.15
CA VAL A 231 6.90 6.64 8.91
C VAL A 231 6.24 7.67 7.99
N GLU A 232 6.86 8.00 6.86
CA GLU A 232 6.28 8.93 5.89
C GLU A 232 4.97 8.39 5.29
N PHE A 233 4.87 7.09 5.01
CA PHE A 233 3.63 6.47 4.53
C PHE A 233 2.56 6.41 5.62
N GLU A 234 2.88 5.83 6.79
CA GLU A 234 1.92 5.56 7.87
C GLU A 234 1.34 6.84 8.48
N ARG A 235 2.13 7.92 8.52
CA ARG A 235 1.69 9.23 9.03
C ARG A 235 0.49 9.81 8.27
N PHE A 236 0.31 9.43 7.01
CA PHE A 236 -0.76 9.97 6.14
C PHE A 236 -1.71 8.90 5.60
N ASN A 237 -1.55 7.64 6.02
CA ASN A 237 -2.38 6.52 5.61
C ASN A 237 -2.75 5.68 6.84
N THR A 238 -3.28 6.34 7.87
CA THR A 238 -3.44 5.77 9.21
C THR A 238 -4.39 4.58 9.25
N LYS A 239 -5.35 4.49 8.32
CA LYS A 239 -6.33 3.39 8.26
C LYS A 239 -5.68 2.01 8.05
N TYR A 240 -4.53 1.94 7.37
CA TYR A 240 -3.85 0.67 7.11
C TYR A 240 -2.89 0.25 8.23
N VAL A 241 -2.55 1.16 9.14
CA VAL A 241 -1.46 0.96 10.12
C VAL A 241 -1.83 -0.13 11.13
N GLU A 242 -3.04 -0.10 11.66
CA GLU A 242 -3.49 -1.07 12.66
C GLU A 242 -3.54 -2.49 12.07
N ASP A 243 -4.19 -2.65 10.92
CA ASP A 243 -4.33 -3.95 10.24
C ASP A 243 -2.97 -4.49 9.80
N THR A 244 -2.08 -3.63 9.26
CA THR A 244 -0.72 -4.03 8.90
C THR A 244 0.08 -4.50 10.12
N ASN A 245 0.01 -3.75 11.24
CA ASN A 245 0.69 -4.13 12.48
C ASN A 245 0.14 -5.44 13.05
N LYS A 246 -1.17 -5.64 13.00
CA LYS A 246 -1.85 -6.84 13.47
C LYS A 246 -1.47 -8.06 12.62
N PHE A 247 -1.41 -7.91 11.30
CA PHE A 247 -1.03 -8.97 10.39
C PHE A 247 0.44 -9.41 10.58
N LEU A 248 1.35 -8.46 10.79
CA LEU A 248 2.79 -8.72 10.94
C LEU A 248 3.25 -8.96 12.39
N LYS A 249 2.33 -8.98 13.37
CA LYS A 249 2.65 -8.96 14.82
C LYS A 249 3.57 -10.09 15.29
N ASP A 250 3.48 -11.25 14.64
CA ASP A 250 4.20 -12.47 15.03
C ASP A 250 5.60 -12.55 14.38
N LEU A 251 5.96 -11.57 13.54
CA LEU A 251 7.28 -11.45 12.92
C LEU A 251 8.22 -10.62 13.80
N ASP A 252 9.52 -10.80 13.63
CA ASP A 252 10.48 -9.89 14.26
C ASP A 252 10.46 -8.50 13.62
N MET A 253 10.95 -7.50 14.36
CA MET A 253 10.92 -6.10 13.90
C MET A 253 11.69 -5.88 12.58
N THR A 254 12.70 -6.69 12.28
CA THR A 254 13.46 -6.57 11.02
C THR A 254 12.60 -6.98 9.83
N ASP A 255 11.84 -8.08 9.98
CA ASP A 255 10.88 -8.53 8.99
C ASP A 255 9.72 -7.56 8.83
N GLN A 256 9.17 -7.07 9.95
CA GLN A 256 8.11 -6.07 9.91
C GLN A 256 8.54 -4.83 9.13
N VAL A 257 9.73 -4.29 9.42
CA VAL A 257 10.30 -3.14 8.69
C VAL A 257 10.58 -3.49 7.22
N GLY A 258 11.07 -4.71 6.96
CA GLY A 258 11.36 -5.17 5.61
C GLY A 258 10.12 -5.23 4.73
N ILE A 259 9.09 -5.94 5.19
CA ILE A 259 7.82 -6.14 4.49
C ILE A 259 7.09 -4.82 4.31
N LYS A 260 6.92 -4.02 5.38
CA LYS A 260 6.30 -2.69 5.28
C LYS A 260 6.99 -1.81 4.26
N ASN A 261 8.33 -1.80 4.24
CA ASN A 261 9.08 -1.01 3.26
C ASN A 261 8.84 -1.46 1.81
N VAL A 262 8.62 -2.76 1.58
CA VAL A 262 8.26 -3.27 0.25
C VAL A 262 6.84 -2.86 -0.10
N VAL A 263 5.86 -3.18 0.75
CA VAL A 263 4.45 -2.83 0.53
C VAL A 263 4.28 -1.34 0.26
N TYR A 264 4.84 -0.47 1.10
CA TYR A 264 4.67 0.98 0.98
C TYR A 264 5.45 1.59 -0.18
N ALA A 265 6.36 0.85 -0.82
CA ALA A 265 7.06 1.26 -2.02
C ALA A 265 6.46 0.67 -3.31
N ALA A 266 5.59 -0.35 -3.20
CA ALA A 266 4.97 -1.00 -4.34
C ALA A 266 3.98 -0.06 -5.06
N ASP A 267 3.70 -0.38 -6.33
CA ASP A 267 2.66 0.31 -7.11
C ASP A 267 1.31 0.27 -6.36
N PRO A 268 0.50 1.36 -6.39
CA PRO A 268 -0.79 1.40 -5.72
C PRO A 268 -1.70 0.22 -6.04
N LEU A 269 -1.69 -0.30 -7.27
CA LEU A 269 -2.52 -1.45 -7.66
C LEU A 269 -2.24 -2.65 -6.76
N TYR A 270 -0.98 -3.11 -6.70
CA TYR A 270 -0.61 -4.31 -5.94
C TYR A 270 -0.65 -4.07 -4.43
N ARG A 271 -0.26 -2.88 -3.98
CA ARG A 271 -0.33 -2.52 -2.56
C ARG A 271 -1.78 -2.54 -2.04
N ASN A 272 -2.73 -2.02 -2.81
CA ASN A 272 -4.13 -1.97 -2.38
C ASN A 272 -4.73 -3.38 -2.29
N LEU A 273 -4.45 -4.25 -3.26
CA LEU A 273 -4.84 -5.66 -3.19
C LEU A 273 -4.34 -6.33 -1.91
N TRP A 274 -3.10 -6.07 -1.50
CA TRP A 274 -2.58 -6.57 -0.23
C TRP A 274 -3.39 -6.06 0.97
N PHE A 275 -3.67 -4.74 1.02
CA PHE A 275 -4.40 -4.14 2.13
C PHE A 275 -5.84 -4.65 2.24
N GLU A 276 -6.52 -4.87 1.13
CA GLU A 276 -7.89 -5.37 1.07
C GLU A 276 -8.00 -6.78 1.66
N HIS A 277 -6.97 -7.61 1.48
CA HIS A 277 -6.98 -9.02 1.90
C HIS A 277 -6.26 -9.28 3.24
N LEU A 278 -5.77 -8.25 3.93
CA LEU A 278 -5.00 -8.39 5.18
C LEU A 278 -5.72 -9.16 6.30
N ASN A 279 -7.05 -9.14 6.30
CA ASN A 279 -7.88 -9.78 7.32
C ASN A 279 -8.39 -11.17 6.90
N GLU A 280 -8.17 -11.59 5.65
CA GLU A 280 -8.64 -12.87 5.12
C GLU A 280 -7.73 -14.04 5.51
N TYR A 281 -6.41 -13.78 5.62
CA TYR A 281 -5.42 -14.80 5.94
C TYR A 281 -4.43 -14.35 7.03
N LYS A 282 -3.63 -15.30 7.52
CA LYS A 282 -2.61 -15.06 8.56
C LYS A 282 -1.25 -15.62 8.18
N ILE A 283 -0.23 -15.25 8.95
CA ILE A 283 1.13 -15.78 8.79
C ILE A 283 1.37 -16.89 9.82
N ILE A 284 1.91 -18.02 9.36
CA ILE A 284 2.45 -19.09 10.20
C ILE A 284 3.95 -19.22 9.91
N GLN A 285 4.78 -19.03 10.93
CA GLN A 285 6.22 -19.20 10.79
C GLN A 285 6.58 -20.68 10.62
N SER A 286 7.27 -21.00 9.53
CA SER A 286 7.77 -22.36 9.25
C SER A 286 9.18 -22.56 9.82
N THR A 287 9.41 -23.70 10.48
CA THR A 287 10.75 -24.11 10.94
C THR A 287 11.54 -24.89 9.90
N ASP A 288 10.86 -25.47 8.91
CA ASP A 288 11.42 -26.54 8.07
C ASP A 288 11.83 -26.05 6.66
N GLY A 289 11.84 -24.73 6.44
CA GLY A 289 12.43 -24.12 5.25
C GLY A 289 11.54 -24.12 3.99
N GLY A 290 10.22 -24.25 4.15
CA GLY A 290 9.23 -24.12 3.08
C GLY A 290 8.47 -22.80 3.10
N ALA A 291 7.89 -22.46 1.95
CA ALA A 291 6.88 -21.42 1.76
C ALA A 291 5.73 -22.03 0.95
N TYR A 292 4.50 -21.87 1.43
CA TYR A 292 3.28 -22.22 0.69
C TYR A 292 2.06 -21.52 1.32
N PHE A 293 1.02 -21.26 0.53
CA PHE A 293 -0.31 -20.93 1.02
C PHE A 293 -1.12 -22.20 1.31
N ASP A 294 -1.70 -22.27 2.50
CA ASP A 294 -2.61 -23.34 2.94
C ASP A 294 -4.03 -22.76 3.09
N TRP A 295 -4.86 -23.00 2.07
CA TRP A 295 -6.25 -22.56 2.04
C TRP A 295 -7.10 -23.19 3.15
N THR A 296 -6.75 -24.39 3.64
CA THR A 296 -7.48 -25.05 4.73
C THR A 296 -7.24 -24.37 6.07
N MET A 297 -6.07 -23.76 6.23
CA MET A 297 -5.69 -23.01 7.43
C MET A 297 -5.96 -21.50 7.32
N GLY A 298 -6.28 -21.01 6.12
CA GLY A 298 -6.35 -19.59 5.78
C GLY A 298 -5.03 -18.90 6.11
N ALA A 299 -3.90 -19.49 5.70
CA ALA A 299 -2.59 -19.04 6.15
C ALA A 299 -1.49 -19.21 5.11
N ILE A 300 -0.58 -18.24 5.06
CA ILE A 300 0.73 -18.44 4.43
C ILE A 300 1.68 -19.05 5.46
N VAL A 301 2.25 -20.21 5.14
CA VAL A 301 3.23 -20.92 5.95
C VAL A 301 4.61 -20.62 5.37
N VAL A 302 5.41 -19.79 6.05
CA VAL A 302 6.65 -19.25 5.46
C VAL A 302 7.73 -19.01 6.52
N ASN A 303 8.97 -19.35 6.19
CA ASN A 303 10.14 -18.94 6.97
C ASN A 303 10.63 -17.57 6.47
N VAL A 304 10.00 -16.50 6.94
CA VAL A 304 10.26 -15.12 6.45
C VAL A 304 11.74 -14.75 6.55
N ALA A 305 12.39 -15.15 7.65
CA ALA A 305 13.80 -14.88 7.88
C ALA A 305 14.71 -15.49 6.80
N ALA A 306 14.39 -16.68 6.30
CA ALA A 306 15.15 -17.36 5.24
C ALA A 306 15.05 -16.63 3.89
N TYR A 307 13.96 -15.89 3.65
CA TYR A 307 13.68 -15.23 2.36
C TYR A 307 13.94 -13.71 2.35
N ARG A 308 14.49 -13.15 3.45
CA ARG A 308 14.87 -11.72 3.53
C ARG A 308 15.80 -11.27 2.41
N ALA A 309 16.73 -12.13 2.02
CA ALA A 309 17.76 -11.83 1.03
C ALA A 309 17.18 -11.52 -0.37
N GLU A 310 15.94 -11.94 -0.60
CA GLU A 310 15.24 -11.82 -1.89
C GLU A 310 14.23 -10.69 -1.87
N ASN A 311 14.46 -9.69 -1.00
CA ASN A 311 13.54 -8.59 -0.79
C ASN A 311 12.10 -9.07 -0.47
N TYR A 312 11.99 -10.21 0.22
CA TYR A 312 10.71 -10.84 0.59
C TYR A 312 9.88 -11.33 -0.61
N HIS A 313 10.48 -11.60 -1.78
CA HIS A 313 9.77 -12.11 -2.96
C HIS A 313 8.88 -13.31 -2.66
N THR A 314 9.45 -14.37 -2.07
CA THR A 314 8.69 -15.57 -1.71
C THR A 314 7.51 -15.27 -0.79
N PHE A 315 7.66 -14.37 0.18
CA PHE A 315 6.56 -13.98 1.07
C PHE A 315 5.40 -13.35 0.28
N PHE A 316 5.71 -12.47 -0.68
CA PHE A 316 4.69 -11.85 -1.52
C PHE A 316 4.13 -12.79 -2.58
N HIS A 317 4.92 -13.74 -3.08
CA HIS A 317 4.43 -14.84 -3.91
C HIS A 317 3.35 -15.64 -3.18
N GLU A 318 3.58 -16.05 -1.92
CA GLU A 318 2.54 -16.72 -1.13
C GLU A 318 1.33 -15.84 -0.84
N CYS A 319 1.52 -14.52 -0.69
CA CYS A 319 0.40 -13.59 -0.60
C CYS A 319 -0.40 -13.52 -1.91
N GLY A 320 0.25 -13.67 -3.07
CA GLY A 320 -0.40 -13.74 -4.37
C GLY A 320 -1.34 -14.93 -4.47
N HIS A 321 -0.93 -16.11 -4.00
CA HIS A 321 -1.84 -17.27 -3.90
C HIS A 321 -3.03 -17.00 -2.98
N ALA A 322 -2.79 -16.39 -1.81
CA ALA A 322 -3.88 -16.07 -0.89
C ALA A 322 -4.89 -15.11 -1.53
N ILE A 323 -4.41 -14.02 -2.15
CA ILE A 323 -5.26 -13.02 -2.81
C ILE A 323 -6.07 -13.68 -3.95
N ASP A 324 -5.43 -14.47 -4.81
CA ASP A 324 -6.11 -15.15 -5.93
C ASP A 324 -7.22 -16.10 -5.44
N TYR A 325 -6.96 -16.82 -4.34
CA TYR A 325 -7.95 -17.69 -3.70
C TYR A 325 -9.15 -16.92 -3.12
N TYR A 326 -8.90 -15.90 -2.30
CA TYR A 326 -9.99 -15.16 -1.64
C TYR A 326 -10.82 -14.35 -2.63
N GLU A 327 -10.21 -13.81 -3.67
CA GLU A 327 -10.94 -13.17 -4.75
C GLU A 327 -11.85 -14.17 -5.50
N GLY A 328 -11.38 -15.41 -5.69
CA GLY A 328 -12.18 -16.48 -6.30
C GLY A 328 -13.40 -16.87 -5.44
N VAL A 329 -13.21 -16.92 -4.11
CA VAL A 329 -14.29 -17.17 -3.14
C VAL A 329 -15.34 -16.05 -3.18
N ASP A 330 -14.92 -14.79 -3.18
CA ASP A 330 -15.84 -13.63 -3.18
C ASP A 330 -16.65 -13.52 -4.47
N ASN A 331 -16.07 -13.95 -5.59
CA ASN A 331 -16.74 -13.99 -6.89
C ASN A 331 -17.71 -15.19 -7.08
N LYS A 332 -18.04 -15.91 -6.00
CA LYS A 332 -19.07 -16.98 -5.94
C LYS A 332 -18.78 -18.19 -6.82
N ASN A 333 -17.52 -18.57 -6.95
CA ASN A 333 -17.22 -19.93 -7.30
C ASN A 333 -17.56 -20.78 -6.08
N ASP A 334 -18.73 -21.44 -6.08
CA ASP A 334 -19.27 -22.27 -4.97
C ASP A 334 -18.33 -23.42 -4.53
N GLU A 335 -17.14 -23.56 -5.15
CA GLU A 335 -16.16 -24.62 -4.93
C GLU A 335 -14.78 -24.15 -4.43
N GLY A 336 -14.55 -22.84 -4.22
CA GLY A 336 -13.27 -22.34 -3.71
C GLY A 336 -12.11 -22.41 -4.71
N GLU A 337 -12.42 -22.20 -5.99
CA GLU A 337 -11.44 -22.09 -7.08
C GLU A 337 -10.80 -20.70 -7.11
N GLU A 338 -9.50 -20.64 -7.37
CA GLU A 338 -8.74 -19.40 -7.56
C GLU A 338 -9.34 -18.52 -8.69
N TYR A 339 -9.35 -17.20 -8.51
CA TYR A 339 -9.95 -16.28 -9.49
C TYR A 339 -9.31 -16.39 -10.87
N SER A 340 -7.99 -16.61 -10.92
CA SER A 340 -7.24 -16.77 -12.16
C SER A 340 -7.68 -17.93 -13.05
N GLU A 341 -8.28 -18.97 -12.47
CA GLU A 341 -8.80 -20.12 -13.22
C GLU A 341 -10.13 -19.81 -13.91
N THR A 342 -10.93 -18.92 -13.32
CA THR A 342 -12.27 -18.59 -13.78
C THR A 342 -12.37 -17.26 -14.51
N TYR A 343 -11.34 -16.42 -14.38
CA TYR A 343 -11.28 -15.12 -15.02
C TYR A 343 -11.33 -15.23 -16.56
N LYS A 344 -12.15 -14.36 -17.15
CA LYS A 344 -12.22 -14.14 -18.60
C LYS A 344 -12.16 -12.64 -18.86
N ASN A 345 -11.30 -12.23 -19.78
CA ASN A 345 -11.23 -10.82 -20.21
C ASN A 345 -12.47 -10.42 -21.03
N ASN A 346 -12.52 -9.16 -21.47
CA ASN A 346 -13.64 -8.63 -22.27
C ASN A 346 -13.84 -9.36 -23.61
N ASN A 347 -12.82 -10.07 -24.10
CA ASN A 347 -12.89 -10.86 -25.33
C ASN A 347 -13.28 -12.33 -25.08
N GLY A 348 -13.49 -12.73 -23.81
CA GLY A 348 -13.83 -14.10 -23.44
C GLY A 348 -12.63 -15.06 -23.38
N GLU A 349 -11.40 -14.53 -23.39
CA GLU A 349 -10.16 -15.29 -23.26
C GLU A 349 -9.79 -15.45 -21.77
N SER A 350 -9.41 -16.66 -21.34
CA SER A 350 -8.87 -16.85 -19.97
C SER A 350 -7.38 -16.58 -19.94
N LEU A 351 -6.88 -16.36 -18.72
CA LEU A 351 -5.46 -16.26 -18.49
C LEU A 351 -4.69 -17.51 -18.95
N ASP A 352 -5.22 -18.72 -18.69
CA ASP A 352 -4.61 -19.97 -19.17
C ASP A 352 -4.56 -20.07 -20.70
N ASP A 353 -5.61 -19.65 -21.41
CA ASP A 353 -5.63 -19.63 -22.88
C ASP A 353 -4.53 -18.71 -23.41
N ALA A 354 -4.40 -17.51 -22.82
CA ALA A 354 -3.38 -16.54 -23.20
C ALA A 354 -1.95 -17.03 -22.88
N ILE A 355 -1.75 -17.71 -21.74
CA ILE A 355 -0.45 -18.32 -21.39
C ILE A 355 -0.06 -19.35 -22.46
N LYS A 356 -0.98 -20.23 -22.85
CA LYS A 356 -0.71 -21.26 -23.87
C LYS A 356 -0.32 -20.65 -25.20
N VAL A 357 -1.00 -19.58 -25.63
CA VAL A 357 -0.66 -18.85 -26.85
C VAL A 357 0.75 -18.28 -26.80
N ASP A 358 1.14 -17.65 -25.69
CA ASP A 358 2.49 -17.11 -25.51
C ASP A 358 3.56 -18.22 -25.53
N VAL A 359 3.29 -19.35 -24.86
CA VAL A 359 4.17 -20.52 -24.82
C VAL A 359 4.35 -21.12 -26.21
N GLU A 360 3.25 -21.36 -26.94
CA GLU A 360 3.28 -21.86 -28.33
C GLU A 360 4.07 -20.92 -29.24
N LYS A 361 3.83 -19.62 -29.13
CA LYS A 361 4.54 -18.60 -29.90
C LYS A 361 6.04 -18.64 -29.59
N THR A 362 6.41 -18.71 -28.32
CA THR A 362 7.82 -18.74 -27.91
C THR A 362 8.53 -20.00 -28.42
N ILE A 363 7.87 -21.15 -28.39
CA ILE A 363 8.39 -22.39 -29.00
C ILE A 363 8.57 -22.19 -30.50
N GLY A 364 7.56 -21.67 -31.19
CA GLY A 364 7.59 -21.41 -32.62
C GLY A 364 8.72 -20.47 -33.04
N ASP A 365 8.91 -19.37 -32.33
CA ASP A 365 9.99 -18.41 -32.57
C ASP A 365 11.37 -19.09 -32.35
N SER A 366 11.48 -19.97 -31.36
CA SER A 366 12.70 -20.75 -31.09
C SER A 366 13.00 -21.78 -32.19
N VAL A 367 11.97 -22.44 -32.73
CA VAL A 367 12.12 -23.32 -33.90
C VAL A 367 12.64 -22.54 -35.09
N ASP A 368 12.04 -21.39 -35.40
CA ASP A 368 12.44 -20.55 -36.54
C ASP A 368 13.90 -20.12 -36.41
N GLN A 369 14.32 -19.71 -35.21
CA GLN A 369 15.71 -19.35 -34.92
C GLN A 369 16.67 -20.52 -35.12
N ILE A 370 16.38 -21.68 -34.51
CA ILE A 370 17.25 -22.87 -34.60
C ILE A 370 17.38 -23.33 -36.05
N LEU A 371 16.28 -23.35 -36.81
CA LEU A 371 16.31 -23.74 -38.23
C LEU A 371 17.11 -22.74 -39.06
N ALA A 372 17.02 -21.43 -38.78
CA ALA A 372 17.79 -20.39 -39.46
C ALA A 372 19.30 -20.48 -39.19
N GLU A 373 19.69 -20.91 -37.98
CA GLU A 373 21.09 -21.05 -37.56
C GLU A 373 21.71 -22.43 -37.91
N SER A 374 20.89 -23.39 -38.33
CA SER A 374 21.31 -24.76 -38.65
C SER A 374 21.79 -24.93 -40.10
N ASP A 375 22.54 -26.01 -40.34
CA ASP A 375 22.91 -26.48 -41.69
C ASP A 375 21.82 -27.36 -42.34
N TYR A 376 20.58 -27.36 -41.84
CA TYR A 376 19.50 -28.19 -42.39
C TYR A 376 19.04 -27.66 -43.76
N ILE A 377 19.08 -28.51 -44.78
CA ILE A 377 18.58 -28.18 -46.12
C ILE A 377 17.11 -28.58 -46.19
N LEU A 378 16.22 -27.64 -45.83
CA LEU A 378 14.77 -27.81 -45.81
C LEU A 378 14.11 -26.74 -46.70
N SER A 379 13.08 -27.13 -47.44
CA SER A 379 12.15 -26.21 -48.10
C SER A 379 11.28 -25.48 -47.06
N ASP A 380 10.65 -24.37 -47.46
CA ASP A 380 9.78 -23.60 -46.54
C ASP A 380 8.63 -24.45 -45.98
N LEU A 381 8.04 -25.32 -46.80
CA LEU A 381 7.00 -26.25 -46.36
C LEU A 381 7.51 -27.26 -45.32
N GLU A 382 8.73 -27.76 -45.50
CA GLU A 382 9.34 -28.68 -44.53
C GLU A 382 9.68 -27.97 -43.22
N LYS A 383 10.09 -26.69 -43.26
CA LYS A 383 10.33 -25.90 -42.05
C LYS A 383 9.04 -25.69 -41.25
N GLU A 384 7.94 -25.31 -41.93
CA GLU A 384 6.63 -25.20 -41.27
C GLU A 384 6.17 -26.54 -40.69
N THR A 385 6.40 -27.66 -41.42
CA THR A 385 6.08 -28.99 -40.90
C THR A 385 6.88 -29.31 -39.63
N VAL A 386 8.19 -29.02 -39.61
CA VAL A 386 9.02 -29.20 -38.42
C VAL A 386 8.52 -28.34 -37.26
N LYS A 387 8.15 -27.08 -37.54
CA LYS A 387 7.60 -26.16 -36.55
C LYS A 387 6.31 -26.67 -35.92
N ASP A 388 5.33 -27.05 -36.73
CA ASP A 388 4.05 -27.58 -36.26
C ASP A 388 4.24 -28.87 -35.45
N SER A 389 5.08 -29.80 -35.94
CA SER A 389 5.39 -31.06 -35.23
C SER A 389 6.06 -30.81 -33.89
N VAL A 390 7.05 -29.90 -33.82
CA VAL A 390 7.79 -29.60 -32.59
C VAL A 390 6.90 -28.86 -31.59
N ILE A 391 6.12 -27.86 -32.01
CA ILE A 391 5.16 -27.17 -31.15
C ILE A 391 4.19 -28.20 -30.58
N LYS A 392 3.56 -29.01 -31.43
CA LYS A 392 2.59 -30.02 -30.98
C LYS A 392 3.22 -31.02 -30.01
N ASN A 393 4.43 -31.49 -30.28
CA ASN A 393 5.13 -32.42 -29.40
C ASN A 393 5.40 -31.82 -28.02
N ILE A 394 5.93 -30.60 -27.99
CA ILE A 394 6.25 -29.94 -26.73
C ILE A 394 4.97 -29.62 -25.96
N MET A 395 3.95 -29.05 -26.60
CA MET A 395 2.67 -28.71 -25.95
C MET A 395 1.90 -29.93 -25.43
N SER A 396 2.17 -31.12 -25.99
CA SER A 396 1.54 -32.37 -25.56
C SER A 396 2.43 -33.21 -24.62
N GLY A 397 3.44 -32.63 -23.97
CA GLY A 397 4.32 -33.35 -23.05
C GLY A 397 5.15 -34.47 -23.70
N GLY A 398 5.40 -34.39 -25.01
CA GLY A 398 6.21 -35.37 -25.73
C GLY A 398 5.45 -36.55 -26.34
N GLU A 399 4.11 -36.55 -26.31
CA GLU A 399 3.28 -37.68 -26.77
C GLU A 399 3.32 -37.97 -28.29
N THR A 400 3.77 -37.04 -29.12
CA THR A 400 3.80 -37.24 -30.58
C THR A 400 5.17 -37.72 -31.07
N ASP A 401 5.19 -38.72 -31.95
CA ASP A 401 6.43 -39.17 -32.58
C ASP A 401 7.09 -38.06 -33.40
N LEU A 402 8.40 -37.86 -33.18
CA LEU A 402 9.22 -36.89 -33.90
C LEU A 402 10.22 -37.60 -34.82
N THR A 403 10.49 -37.00 -35.97
CA THR A 403 11.63 -37.34 -36.83
C THR A 403 12.95 -36.94 -36.16
N VAL A 404 14.07 -37.44 -36.70
CA VAL A 404 15.41 -37.12 -36.16
C VAL A 404 15.71 -35.62 -36.13
N ILE A 405 15.24 -34.85 -37.13
CA ILE A 405 15.45 -33.40 -37.16
C ILE A 405 14.59 -32.73 -36.10
N GLU A 406 13.29 -33.04 -36.06
CA GLU A 406 12.35 -32.48 -35.08
C GLU A 406 12.79 -32.80 -33.64
N SER A 407 13.21 -34.03 -33.35
CA SER A 407 13.74 -34.39 -32.02
C SER A 407 14.97 -33.59 -31.65
N LYS A 408 15.87 -33.27 -32.60
CA LYS A 408 17.03 -32.43 -32.32
C LYS A 408 16.61 -31.02 -31.98
N VAL A 409 15.71 -30.43 -32.77
CA VAL A 409 15.18 -29.08 -32.53
C VAL A 409 14.49 -29.02 -31.17
N ALA A 410 13.56 -29.95 -30.87
CA ALA A 410 12.86 -30.00 -29.58
C ALA A 410 13.82 -30.13 -28.39
N ASN A 411 14.85 -30.98 -28.49
CA ASN A 411 15.87 -31.11 -27.44
C ASN A 411 16.72 -29.85 -27.28
N THR A 412 17.05 -29.16 -28.37
CA THR A 412 17.77 -27.87 -28.30
C THR A 412 16.93 -26.82 -27.61
N ILE A 413 15.63 -26.71 -27.95
CA ILE A 413 14.68 -25.81 -27.27
C ILE A 413 14.65 -26.12 -25.77
N ALA A 414 14.46 -27.39 -25.39
CA ALA A 414 14.43 -27.80 -23.99
C ALA A 414 15.72 -27.43 -23.24
N GLN A 415 16.88 -27.58 -23.87
CA GLN A 415 18.18 -27.19 -23.29
C GLN A 415 18.35 -25.69 -23.17
N ASP A 416 17.91 -24.93 -24.18
CA ASP A 416 18.00 -23.47 -24.20
C ASP A 416 17.07 -22.87 -23.15
N PHE A 417 15.83 -23.36 -23.04
CA PHE A 417 14.92 -22.99 -21.96
C PHE A 417 15.45 -23.42 -20.60
N ALA A 418 15.96 -24.64 -20.45
CA ALA A 418 16.55 -25.09 -19.20
C ALA A 418 17.72 -24.19 -18.76
N ARG A 419 18.53 -23.70 -19.70
CA ARG A 419 19.64 -22.77 -19.46
C ARG A 419 19.15 -21.36 -19.14
N ASP A 420 18.16 -20.88 -19.88
CA ASP A 420 17.57 -19.55 -19.68
C ASP A 420 16.77 -19.50 -18.37
N ALA A 421 16.13 -20.59 -17.95
CA ALA A 421 15.37 -20.71 -16.71
C ALA A 421 16.24 -20.93 -15.46
N ILE A 422 17.58 -20.94 -15.57
CA ILE A 422 18.46 -21.12 -14.41
C ILE A 422 18.41 -19.90 -13.48
N GLY A 423 18.01 -20.18 -12.24
CA GLY A 423 18.08 -19.26 -11.13
C GLY A 423 16.73 -18.63 -10.79
N ARG A 424 16.61 -18.17 -9.54
CA ARG A 424 15.36 -17.66 -8.94
C ARG A 424 14.75 -16.43 -9.64
N ARG A 425 15.42 -15.86 -10.66
CA ARG A 425 14.90 -14.77 -11.48
C ARG A 425 13.94 -15.26 -12.58
N ASN A 426 13.95 -16.55 -12.87
CA ASN A 426 13.19 -17.18 -13.95
C ASN A 426 12.36 -18.36 -13.44
N SER A 427 12.05 -18.40 -12.13
CA SER A 427 11.16 -19.41 -11.53
C SER A 427 9.79 -19.43 -12.20
N LEU A 428 9.24 -18.26 -12.50
CA LEU A 428 8.00 -18.11 -13.27
C LEU A 428 8.06 -18.81 -14.64
N VAL A 429 9.18 -18.73 -15.37
CA VAL A 429 9.33 -19.42 -16.66
C VAL A 429 9.30 -20.93 -16.45
N SER A 430 10.02 -21.44 -15.44
CA SER A 430 10.00 -22.87 -15.12
C SER A 430 8.59 -23.35 -14.80
N ASP A 431 7.87 -22.63 -13.96
CA ASP A 431 6.60 -23.08 -13.39
C ASP A 431 5.47 -22.97 -14.42
N VAL A 432 5.34 -21.81 -15.06
CA VAL A 432 4.28 -21.55 -16.04
C VAL A 432 4.50 -22.35 -17.32
N TYR A 433 5.73 -22.44 -17.83
CA TYR A 433 6.02 -23.19 -19.05
C TYR A 433 5.83 -24.69 -18.83
N SER A 434 6.28 -25.24 -17.69
CA SER A 434 6.08 -26.67 -17.38
C SER A 434 4.59 -27.00 -17.21
N GLY A 435 3.81 -26.09 -16.60
CA GLY A 435 2.37 -26.25 -16.50
C GLY A 435 1.66 -26.18 -17.86
N ALA A 436 2.06 -25.26 -18.74
CA ALA A 436 1.44 -25.10 -20.06
C ALA A 436 1.77 -26.22 -21.06
N THR A 437 2.96 -26.82 -20.97
CA THR A 437 3.46 -27.79 -21.96
C THR A 437 3.36 -29.26 -21.52
N ASN A 438 3.16 -29.53 -20.21
CA ASN A 438 3.40 -30.87 -19.63
C ASN A 438 4.80 -31.43 -19.97
N PHE A 439 5.71 -30.57 -20.43
CA PHE A 439 7.01 -30.95 -20.95
C PHE A 439 8.09 -30.62 -19.93
N GLU A 440 8.97 -31.57 -19.68
CA GLU A 440 10.02 -31.46 -18.67
C GLU A 440 11.10 -30.46 -19.13
N LEU A 441 11.13 -29.27 -18.53
CA LEU A 441 12.34 -28.47 -18.52
C LEU A 441 13.25 -29.02 -17.41
N VAL A 442 14.33 -29.70 -17.80
CA VAL A 442 15.34 -30.23 -16.85
C VAL A 442 16.11 -29.06 -16.23
N GLY A 443 15.61 -28.54 -15.11
CA GLY A 443 16.24 -27.54 -14.25
C GLY A 443 16.25 -27.96 -12.78
N SER A 444 17.07 -27.32 -11.96
CA SER A 444 17.24 -27.63 -10.52
C SER A 444 16.02 -27.30 -9.63
N TYR A 445 14.93 -26.81 -10.23
CA TYR A 445 13.64 -26.51 -9.60
C TYR A 445 12.48 -27.23 -10.33
N SER A 446 12.74 -28.46 -10.79
CA SER A 446 11.69 -29.29 -11.38
C SER A 446 10.63 -29.66 -10.33
N HIS A 447 9.35 -29.35 -10.60
CA HIS A 447 8.18 -29.80 -9.83
C HIS A 447 7.88 -31.30 -9.98
N ILE A 448 8.90 -32.08 -10.38
CA ILE A 448 8.90 -33.55 -10.44
C ILE A 448 9.80 -34.07 -9.32
N ASN A 449 9.41 -33.88 -8.05
CA ASN A 449 10.03 -34.71 -7.01
C ASN A 449 9.40 -36.10 -7.03
N ASN A 450 10.09 -36.99 -7.74
CA ASN A 450 10.28 -38.41 -7.47
C ASN A 450 9.30 -39.11 -6.49
N GLN A 451 8.62 -40.14 -7.01
CA GLN A 451 8.24 -41.41 -6.34
C GLN A 451 6.89 -41.56 -5.63
N ASP A 452 5.94 -40.63 -5.78
CA ASP A 452 4.58 -40.87 -5.29
C ASP A 452 3.68 -41.26 -6.46
N ALA A 453 2.84 -42.29 -6.29
CA ALA A 453 1.97 -42.86 -7.31
C ALA A 453 0.82 -41.93 -7.79
N LYS A 454 0.99 -40.60 -7.76
CA LYS A 454 -0.06 -39.58 -7.86
C LYS A 454 0.09 -38.56 -9.01
N GLY A 455 1.06 -38.69 -9.91
CA GLY A 455 1.27 -37.76 -11.04
C GLY A 455 2.29 -36.64 -10.74
N ASN A 456 2.55 -35.77 -11.73
CA ASN A 456 3.39 -34.59 -11.55
C ASN A 456 2.56 -33.44 -10.91
N TYR A 457 3.19 -32.30 -10.59
CA TYR A 457 2.49 -31.16 -9.94
C TYR A 457 1.32 -30.61 -10.76
N TRP A 458 1.43 -30.68 -12.09
CA TRP A 458 0.54 -30.05 -13.05
C TRP A 458 -0.52 -30.99 -13.65
N TYR A 459 -0.22 -32.28 -13.72
CA TYR A 459 -1.00 -33.29 -14.43
C TYR A 459 -1.10 -34.59 -13.62
N ASN A 460 -2.28 -35.18 -13.65
CA ASN A 460 -2.52 -36.52 -13.12
C ASN A 460 -1.85 -37.57 -14.01
N ASN A 461 -1.72 -38.81 -13.50
CA ASN A 461 -1.12 -39.92 -14.26
C ASN A 461 -1.88 -40.27 -15.57
N ASP A 462 -3.12 -39.81 -15.72
CA ASP A 462 -3.95 -40.02 -16.92
C ASP A 462 -3.84 -38.87 -17.94
N GLY A 463 -2.96 -37.89 -17.68
CA GLY A 463 -2.75 -36.72 -18.54
C GLY A 463 -3.78 -35.61 -18.34
N SER A 464 -4.76 -35.76 -17.44
CA SER A 464 -5.67 -34.66 -17.09
C SER A 464 -4.95 -33.59 -16.27
N VAL A 465 -5.30 -32.32 -16.51
CA VAL A 465 -4.77 -31.17 -15.76
C VAL A 465 -5.19 -31.29 -14.30
N ARG A 466 -4.21 -31.19 -13.40
CA ARG A 466 -4.36 -31.21 -11.95
C ARG A 466 -4.34 -29.81 -11.33
N ARG A 467 -3.51 -28.91 -11.87
CA ARG A 467 -3.39 -27.50 -11.47
C ARG A 467 -3.18 -26.65 -12.70
N ASN A 468 -3.79 -25.47 -12.71
CA ASN A 468 -3.66 -24.53 -13.82
C ASN A 468 -2.40 -23.67 -13.65
N PRO A 469 -1.54 -23.53 -14.69
CA PRO A 469 -0.37 -22.64 -14.65
C PRO A 469 -0.71 -21.18 -14.32
N SER A 470 -1.96 -20.75 -14.53
CA SER A 470 -2.43 -19.41 -14.16
C SER A 470 -2.19 -19.06 -12.70
N ILE A 471 -2.37 -20.02 -11.79
CA ILE A 471 -2.25 -19.81 -10.33
C ILE A 471 -0.82 -19.40 -9.94
N GLU A 472 0.18 -20.14 -10.43
CA GLU A 472 1.59 -19.79 -10.21
C GLU A 472 1.98 -18.51 -10.96
N TYR A 473 1.41 -18.30 -12.15
CA TYR A 473 1.67 -17.10 -12.92
C TYR A 473 1.25 -15.84 -12.16
N VAL A 474 0.07 -15.86 -11.52
CA VAL A 474 -0.41 -14.75 -10.67
C VAL A 474 0.53 -14.53 -9.49
N ALA A 475 0.83 -15.60 -8.74
CA ALA A 475 1.62 -15.50 -7.52
C ALA A 475 3.02 -14.94 -7.79
N GLU A 476 3.71 -15.47 -8.80
CA GLU A 476 5.03 -14.98 -9.21
C GLU A 476 4.97 -13.55 -9.77
N TYR A 477 4.02 -13.24 -10.65
CA TYR A 477 3.85 -11.88 -11.20
C TYR A 477 3.63 -10.87 -10.08
N TYR A 478 2.72 -11.18 -9.14
CA TYR A 478 2.44 -10.35 -7.98
C TYR A 478 3.67 -10.17 -7.08
N GLY A 479 4.42 -11.25 -6.82
CA GLY A 479 5.68 -11.19 -6.09
C GLY A 479 6.72 -10.27 -6.74
N TYR A 480 6.89 -10.37 -8.06
CA TYR A 480 7.80 -9.49 -8.82
C TYR A 480 7.35 -8.04 -8.77
N ALA A 481 6.05 -7.80 -8.94
CA ALA A 481 5.46 -6.48 -8.95
C ALA A 481 5.57 -5.79 -7.57
N MET A 482 5.30 -6.51 -6.48
CA MET A 482 5.46 -6.02 -5.11
C MET A 482 6.90 -5.67 -4.78
N THR A 483 7.85 -6.52 -5.18
CA THR A 483 9.26 -6.37 -4.82
C THR A 483 10.06 -5.47 -5.76
N GLY A 484 9.48 -5.04 -6.88
CA GLY A 484 10.19 -4.30 -7.93
C GLY A 484 11.28 -5.15 -8.61
N ASN A 485 11.06 -6.46 -8.76
CA ASN A 485 12.01 -7.38 -9.36
C ASN A 485 12.08 -7.18 -10.88
N VAL A 486 12.96 -6.26 -11.32
CA VAL A 486 13.16 -5.93 -12.74
C VAL A 486 13.52 -7.15 -13.58
N GLY A 487 14.32 -8.08 -13.05
CA GLY A 487 14.72 -9.29 -13.77
C GLY A 487 13.53 -10.22 -14.03
N GLY A 488 12.69 -10.44 -13.03
CA GLY A 488 11.46 -11.22 -13.16
C GLY A 488 10.48 -10.60 -14.15
N MET A 489 10.27 -9.27 -14.07
CA MET A 489 9.40 -8.55 -15.00
C MET A 489 9.91 -8.58 -16.45
N GLN A 490 11.23 -8.51 -16.67
CA GLN A 490 11.83 -8.68 -18.00
C GLN A 490 11.57 -10.07 -18.58
N SER A 491 11.56 -11.10 -17.73
CA SER A 491 11.22 -12.46 -18.16
C SER A 491 9.73 -12.58 -18.51
N VAL A 492 8.84 -11.93 -17.76
CA VAL A 492 7.42 -11.82 -18.15
C VAL A 492 7.29 -11.13 -19.51
N ASP A 493 7.95 -9.99 -19.72
CA ASP A 493 7.90 -9.27 -21.00
C ASP A 493 8.45 -10.09 -22.17
N LYS A 494 9.46 -10.93 -21.93
CA LYS A 494 10.08 -11.76 -22.97
C LYS A 494 9.22 -12.96 -23.35
N TYR A 495 8.65 -13.65 -22.37
CA TYR A 495 8.05 -14.98 -22.56
C TYR A 495 6.52 -14.98 -22.52
N PHE A 496 5.92 -13.96 -21.91
CA PHE A 496 4.50 -13.95 -21.53
C PHE A 496 3.85 -12.59 -21.87
N SER A 497 4.26 -11.96 -22.96
CA SER A 497 3.82 -10.60 -23.30
C SER A 497 2.31 -10.48 -23.54
N GLY A 498 1.66 -11.48 -24.15
CA GLY A 498 0.22 -11.43 -24.42
C GLY A 498 -0.60 -11.72 -23.16
N SER A 499 -0.26 -12.78 -22.45
CA SER A 499 -0.87 -13.17 -21.17
C SER A 499 -0.61 -12.15 -20.06
N LYS A 500 0.45 -11.35 -20.13
CA LYS A 500 0.65 -10.20 -19.24
C LYS A 500 -0.47 -9.17 -19.36
N GLU A 501 -0.95 -8.88 -20.57
CA GLU A 501 -2.05 -7.92 -20.76
C GLU A 501 -3.33 -8.44 -20.06
N VAL A 502 -3.63 -9.73 -20.24
CA VAL A 502 -4.75 -10.41 -19.57
C VAL A 502 -4.58 -10.43 -18.05
N MET A 503 -3.37 -10.71 -17.55
CA MET A 503 -3.01 -10.67 -16.13
C MET A 503 -3.24 -9.27 -15.54
N GLU A 504 -2.78 -8.22 -16.21
CA GLU A 504 -2.96 -6.86 -15.73
C GLU A 504 -4.44 -6.43 -15.73
N GLU A 505 -5.22 -6.84 -16.73
CA GLU A 505 -6.68 -6.62 -16.73
C GLU A 505 -7.35 -7.34 -15.56
N MET A 506 -6.93 -8.58 -15.28
CA MET A 506 -7.43 -9.36 -14.16
C MET A 506 -7.13 -8.67 -12.82
N LEU A 507 -5.87 -8.33 -12.54
CA LEU A 507 -5.48 -7.68 -11.28
C LEU A 507 -6.17 -6.31 -11.10
N LYS A 508 -6.39 -5.56 -12.20
CA LYS A 508 -7.19 -4.34 -12.17
C LYS A 508 -8.66 -4.61 -11.84
N SER A 509 -9.22 -5.73 -12.28
CA SER A 509 -10.61 -6.09 -11.93
C SER A 509 -10.76 -6.41 -10.45
N MET A 510 -9.78 -7.09 -9.84
CA MET A 510 -9.76 -7.38 -8.40
C MET A 510 -9.75 -6.08 -7.57
N ALA A 511 -8.92 -5.11 -7.96
CA ALA A 511 -8.75 -3.87 -7.21
C ALA A 511 -9.90 -2.84 -7.35
N ASN A 512 -10.90 -3.13 -8.18
CA ASN A 512 -12.04 -2.22 -8.44
C ASN A 512 -13.38 -2.77 -7.92
N ASN A 513 -13.36 -3.84 -7.11
CA ASN A 513 -14.54 -4.49 -6.56
C ASN A 513 -15.09 -3.84 -5.28
#